data_AF-A0A9P0PR60-F1
#
_entry.id   AF-A0A9P0PR60-F1
#
_cell.length_a   1.000
_cell.length_b   1.000
_cell.length_c   1.000
_cell.angle_alpha   90.00
_cell.angle_beta   90.00
_cell.angle_gamma   90.00
#
_symmetry.space_group_name_H-M   'P 1'
#
loop_
_entity.id
_entity.type
_entity.pdbx_description
1 polymer ?
#
loop_
_entity_poly.entity_id
_entity_poly.type
_entity_poly.pdbx_seq_one_letter_code
_entity_poly.pdbx_strand_id
1 'polypeptide(L)'
;MAICDSNTLFTYVFLGYPGSAHDSRVFENSIMCKNIERHGPNFYFLDTQKYHLIGDSALRTWLITPYRGDNVTRKQKFHNYCLSSDRVKIEHCFGAYKGRWRRVQYINTYNICKAVEIATAACVLHNFCILHKDTWSNDFFGIHLDRNINQAEEDRGIIEAKRKRNRISDTLFLCRYNIE
;
A
#
# COMPACT_ATOMS: atom_id res chain seq x y z
N MET A 1 -7.80 -5.97 -0.32
CA MET A 1 -6.78 -4.92 -0.11
C MET A 1 -5.97 -5.27 1.14
N ALA A 2 -4.68 -4.95 1.18
CA ALA A 2 -3.85 -5.15 2.37
C ALA A 2 -2.76 -4.09 2.46
N ILE A 3 -2.18 -3.97 3.66
CA ILE A 3 -0.98 -3.19 3.94
C ILE A 3 0.06 -4.18 4.46
N CYS A 4 1.32 -3.99 4.03
CA CYS A 4 2.44 -4.72 4.59
C CYS A 4 3.53 -3.77 5.07
N ASP A 5 4.41 -4.27 5.92
CA ASP A 5 5.65 -3.60 6.28
C ASP A 5 6.79 -3.94 5.31
N SER A 6 7.99 -3.43 5.60
CA SER A 6 9.20 -3.67 4.81
C SER A 6 9.70 -5.12 4.83
N ASN A 7 9.25 -5.91 5.82
CA ASN A 7 9.52 -7.34 6.00
C ASN A 7 8.46 -8.22 5.34
N THR A 8 7.58 -7.63 4.51
CA THR A 8 6.49 -8.31 3.81
C THR A 8 5.51 -9.03 4.74
N LEU A 9 5.36 -8.54 5.97
CA LEU A 9 4.31 -8.96 6.91
C LEU A 9 3.03 -8.17 6.65
N PHE A 10 1.89 -8.84 6.54
CA PHE A 10 0.60 -8.16 6.53
C PHE A 10 0.33 -7.51 7.88
N THR A 11 0.20 -6.18 7.89
CA THR A 11 -0.15 -5.40 9.10
C THR A 11 -1.63 -5.02 9.11
N TYR A 12 -2.28 -5.04 7.96
CA TYR A 12 -3.71 -4.83 7.81
C TYR A 12 -4.24 -5.59 6.60
N VAL A 13 -5.42 -6.20 6.74
CA VAL A 13 -6.13 -6.86 5.65
C VAL A 13 -7.59 -6.45 5.65
N PHE A 14 -8.13 -6.14 4.48
CA PHE A 14 -9.55 -5.86 4.28
C PHE A 14 -10.08 -6.69 3.12
N LEU A 15 -11.03 -7.57 3.45
CA LEU A 15 -11.52 -8.65 2.61
C LEU A 15 -13.06 -8.61 2.51
N GLY A 16 -13.62 -9.36 1.56
CA GLY A 16 -15.07 -9.45 1.34
C GLY A 16 -15.65 -8.47 0.31
N TYR A 17 -14.79 -7.70 -0.37
CA TYR A 17 -15.19 -6.87 -1.50
C TYR A 17 -15.21 -7.66 -2.82
N PRO A 18 -16.12 -7.33 -3.77
CA PRO A 18 -16.08 -7.90 -5.11
C PRO A 18 -14.74 -7.67 -5.80
N GLY A 19 -14.23 -8.67 -6.52
CA GLY A 19 -12.96 -8.56 -7.24
C GLY A 19 -12.94 -7.52 -8.38
N SER A 20 -14.12 -7.09 -8.85
CA SER A 20 -14.28 -6.03 -9.84
C SER A 20 -14.32 -4.61 -9.24
N ALA A 21 -14.31 -4.48 -7.91
CA ALA A 21 -14.33 -3.18 -7.26
C ALA A 21 -12.97 -2.46 -7.45
N HIS A 22 -13.02 -1.18 -7.80
CA HIS A 22 -11.81 -0.35 -7.85
C HIS A 22 -11.12 -0.27 -6.50
N ASP A 23 -9.78 -0.35 -6.49
CA ASP A 23 -8.98 -0.32 -5.27
C ASP A 23 -9.25 0.91 -4.41
N SER A 24 -9.43 2.09 -5.02
CA SER A 24 -9.77 3.32 -4.30
C SER A 24 -11.09 3.18 -3.54
N ARG A 25 -12.10 2.57 -4.16
CA ARG A 25 -13.41 2.33 -3.53
C ARG A 25 -13.30 1.32 -2.38
N VAL A 26 -12.52 0.25 -2.57
CA VAL A 26 -12.27 -0.73 -1.50
C VAL A 26 -11.55 -0.06 -0.31
N PHE A 27 -10.60 0.82 -0.59
CA PHE A 27 -9.86 1.57 0.41
C PHE A 27 -10.74 2.55 1.19
N GLU A 28 -11.49 3.41 0.51
CA GLU A 28 -12.40 4.38 1.13
C GLU A 28 -13.45 3.69 2.02
N ASN A 29 -13.87 2.49 1.65
CA ASN A 29 -14.82 1.73 2.45
C ASN A 29 -14.21 0.91 3.58
N SER A 30 -12.88 0.80 3.61
CA SER A 30 -12.17 0.05 4.64
C SER A 30 -12.36 0.66 6.02
N ILE A 31 -12.37 -0.22 7.03
CA ILE A 31 -12.50 0.21 8.44
C ILE A 31 -11.38 1.18 8.80
N MET A 32 -10.16 0.97 8.29
CA MET A 32 -9.03 1.84 8.57
C MET A 32 -9.25 3.26 8.02
N CYS A 33 -9.68 3.39 6.75
CA CYS A 33 -9.94 4.71 6.17
C CYS A 33 -11.03 5.45 6.95
N LYS A 34 -12.15 4.77 7.23
CA LYS A 34 -13.26 5.32 8.03
C LYS A 34 -12.84 5.76 9.43
N ASN A 35 -12.00 4.97 10.10
CA ASN A 35 -11.49 5.30 11.42
C ASN A 35 -10.55 6.52 11.38
N ILE A 36 -9.69 6.64 10.37
CA ILE A 36 -8.82 7.81 10.20
C ILE A 36 -9.64 9.06 9.88
N GLU A 37 -10.66 8.95 9.03
CA GLU A 37 -11.55 10.07 8.71
C GLU A 37 -12.34 10.53 9.93
N ARG A 38 -12.76 9.60 10.80
CA ARG A 38 -13.55 9.90 12.00
C ARG A 38 -12.71 10.41 13.17
N HIS A 39 -11.55 9.82 13.41
CA HIS A 39 -10.74 10.03 14.61
C HIS A 39 -9.42 10.78 14.35
N GLY A 40 -9.14 11.07 13.08
CA GLY A 40 -7.87 11.62 12.65
C GLY A 40 -6.77 10.57 12.49
N PRO A 41 -5.69 10.89 11.77
CA PRO A 41 -4.62 9.95 11.48
C PRO A 41 -3.82 9.49 12.72
N ASN A 42 -3.85 10.27 13.81
CA ASN A 42 -3.21 9.89 15.08
C ASN A 42 -3.83 8.62 15.71
N PHE A 43 -4.98 8.16 15.23
CA PHE A 43 -5.60 6.91 15.67
C PHE A 43 -4.76 5.67 15.29
N TYR A 44 -4.01 5.72 14.18
CA TYR A 44 -3.12 4.63 13.76
C TYR A 44 -1.63 5.02 13.71
N PHE A 45 -1.32 6.31 13.57
CA PHE A 45 0.06 6.78 13.42
C PHE A 45 0.50 7.57 14.65
N LEU A 46 1.52 7.09 15.37
CA LEU A 46 2.07 7.76 16.55
C LEU A 46 2.56 9.18 16.27
N ASP A 47 3.22 9.36 15.12
CA ASP A 47 3.71 10.65 14.64
C ASP A 47 3.34 10.77 13.16
N THR A 48 2.34 11.58 12.87
CA THR A 48 1.82 11.78 11.51
C THR A 48 2.71 12.62 10.62
N GLN A 49 3.82 13.17 11.12
CA GLN A 49 4.85 13.77 10.27
C GLN A 49 5.86 12.73 9.82
N LYS A 50 6.18 11.73 10.66
CA LYS A 50 7.14 10.67 10.34
C LYS A 50 6.50 9.47 9.65
N TYR A 51 5.41 8.96 10.21
CA TYR A 51 4.75 7.75 9.73
C TYR A 51 3.62 8.08 8.75
N HIS A 52 3.48 7.22 7.75
CA HIS A 52 2.46 7.31 6.71
C HIS A 52 2.38 5.98 5.96
N LEU A 53 1.28 5.80 5.25
CA LEU A 53 1.15 4.76 4.24
C LEU A 53 1.66 5.25 2.89
N ILE A 54 2.03 4.29 2.06
CA ILE A 54 2.36 4.51 0.66
C ILE A 54 1.26 3.85 -0.17
N GLY A 55 0.78 4.55 -1.19
CA GLY A 55 -0.22 4.02 -2.11
C GLY A 55 -0.22 4.71 -3.46
N ASP A 56 -1.20 4.37 -4.29
CA ASP A 56 -1.17 4.70 -5.71
C ASP A 56 -1.88 6.01 -6.02
N SER A 57 -2.93 6.29 -5.26
CA SER A 57 -3.88 7.36 -5.50
C SER A 57 -4.44 7.91 -4.18
N ALA A 58 -5.23 8.98 -4.28
CA ALA A 58 -5.85 9.65 -3.15
C ALA A 58 -4.84 10.17 -2.10
N LEU A 59 -3.95 11.10 -2.51
CA LEU A 59 -2.99 11.74 -1.61
C LEU A 59 -3.70 12.29 -0.35
N ARG A 60 -3.17 11.95 0.83
CA ARG A 60 -3.60 12.45 2.15
C ARG A 60 -2.38 12.76 3.00
N THR A 61 -2.57 13.45 4.13
CA THR A 61 -1.47 13.71 5.10
C THR A 61 -0.87 12.42 5.67
N TRP A 62 -1.63 11.33 5.64
CA TRP A 62 -1.26 10.00 6.14
C TRP A 62 -1.09 8.95 5.02
N LEU A 63 -1.28 9.32 3.75
CA LEU A 63 -1.11 8.45 2.58
C LEU A 63 -0.35 9.19 1.48
N ILE A 64 0.91 8.79 1.24
CA ILE A 64 1.79 9.37 0.23
C ILE A 64 1.66 8.62 -1.09
N THR A 65 1.52 9.38 -2.17
CA THR A 65 1.28 8.86 -3.52
C THR A 65 2.20 9.53 -4.54
N PRO A 66 2.44 8.89 -5.70
CA PRO A 66 3.29 9.46 -6.75
C PRO A 66 2.84 10.86 -7.20
N TYR A 67 3.80 11.64 -7.69
CA TYR A 67 3.52 12.80 -8.54
C TYR A 67 2.95 12.31 -9.88
N ARG A 68 1.93 13.01 -10.39
CA ARG A 68 1.21 12.68 -11.62
C ARG A 68 1.23 13.89 -12.57
N GLY A 69 1.01 13.63 -13.86
CA GLY A 69 1.04 14.63 -14.95
C GLY A 69 2.28 14.49 -15.83
N ASP A 70 2.29 15.20 -16.96
CA ASP A 70 3.36 15.05 -17.98
C ASP A 70 4.65 15.80 -17.61
N ASN A 71 4.53 16.88 -16.83
CA ASN A 71 5.63 17.76 -16.47
C ASN A 71 6.24 17.43 -15.09
N VAL A 72 6.57 16.15 -14.86
CA VAL A 72 7.20 15.70 -13.61
C VAL A 72 8.70 16.05 -13.60
N THR A 73 9.12 16.85 -12.63
CA THR A 73 10.54 17.25 -12.49
C THR A 73 11.45 16.05 -12.17
N ARG A 74 12.77 16.17 -12.40
CA ARG A 74 13.76 15.12 -12.07
C ARG A 74 13.64 14.64 -10.61
N LYS A 75 13.46 15.58 -9.68
CA LYS A 75 13.28 15.29 -8.26
C LYS A 75 12.02 14.46 -7.99
N GLN A 76 10.90 14.88 -8.57
CA GLN A 76 9.63 14.15 -8.44
C GLN A 76 9.67 12.77 -9.12
N LYS A 77 10.38 12.62 -10.26
CA LYS A 77 10.64 11.32 -10.88
C LYS A 77 11.44 10.40 -9.96
N PHE A 78 12.45 10.93 -9.26
CA PHE A 78 13.20 10.17 -8.28
C PHE A 78 12.33 9.74 -7.08
N HIS A 79 11.49 10.65 -6.56
CA HIS A 79 10.49 10.29 -5.54
C HIS A 79 9.58 9.14 -6.03
N ASN A 80 9.03 9.24 -7.24
CA ASN A 80 8.18 8.19 -7.81
C ASN A 80 8.92 6.86 -7.95
N TYR A 81 10.20 6.89 -8.31
CA TYR A 81 11.06 5.70 -8.38
C TYR A 81 11.24 5.05 -7.00
N CYS A 82 11.58 5.83 -5.97
CA CYS A 82 11.68 5.33 -4.59
C CYS A 82 10.36 4.73 -4.12
N LEU A 83 9.26 5.47 -4.30
CA LEU A 83 7.93 5.03 -3.91
C LEU A 83 7.52 3.73 -4.62
N SER A 84 7.80 3.62 -5.92
CA SER A 84 7.57 2.40 -6.68
C SER A 84 8.41 1.24 -6.17
N SER A 85 9.67 1.49 -5.78
CA SER A 85 10.57 0.47 -5.23
C SER A 85 10.08 -0.04 -3.88
N ASP A 86 9.56 0.85 -3.01
CA ASP A 86 8.97 0.47 -1.73
C ASP A 86 7.69 -0.36 -1.94
N ARG A 87 6.87 0.00 -2.93
CA ARG A 87 5.65 -0.73 -3.27
C ARG A 87 5.88 -2.14 -3.79
N VAL A 88 7.05 -2.44 -4.34
CA VAL A 88 7.41 -3.82 -4.70
C VAL A 88 7.26 -4.76 -3.49
N LYS A 89 7.40 -4.26 -2.26
CA LYS A 89 7.19 -5.06 -1.04
C LYS A 89 5.78 -5.63 -0.91
N ILE A 90 4.73 -4.85 -1.20
CA ILE A 90 3.37 -5.36 -1.11
C ILE A 90 3.06 -6.35 -2.24
N GLU A 91 3.65 -6.15 -3.42
CA GLU A 91 3.56 -7.08 -4.54
C GLU A 91 4.24 -8.41 -4.22
N HIS A 92 5.46 -8.37 -3.67
CA HIS A 92 6.18 -9.55 -3.19
C HIS A 92 5.41 -10.26 -2.06
N CYS A 93 4.84 -9.51 -1.12
CA CYS A 93 4.00 -10.05 -0.05
C CYS A 93 2.83 -10.85 -0.63
N PHE A 94 2.06 -10.27 -1.55
CA PHE A 94 0.97 -10.97 -2.23
C PHE A 94 1.44 -12.13 -3.10
N GLY A 95 2.57 -12.01 -3.79
CA GLY A 95 3.14 -13.06 -4.63
C GLY A 95 3.55 -14.29 -3.82
N ALA A 96 4.22 -14.10 -2.69
CA ALA A 96 4.57 -15.17 -1.76
C ALA A 96 3.33 -15.78 -1.10
N TYR A 97 2.40 -14.94 -0.62
CA TYR A 97 1.14 -15.37 -0.04
C TYR A 97 0.32 -16.24 -1.00
N LYS A 98 0.10 -15.78 -2.23
CA LYS A 98 -0.64 -16.55 -3.26
C LYS A 98 0.13 -17.79 -3.70
N GLY A 99 1.46 -17.70 -3.82
CA GLY A 99 2.32 -18.79 -4.26
C GLY A 99 2.34 -19.96 -3.28
N ARG A 100 2.52 -19.65 -1.99
CA ARG A 100 2.54 -20.62 -0.89
C ARG A 100 1.15 -21.20 -0.63
N TRP A 101 0.13 -20.33 -0.53
CA TRP A 101 -1.23 -20.73 -0.18
C TRP A 101 -2.12 -20.82 -1.42
N ARG A 102 -1.78 -21.67 -2.41
CA ARG A 102 -2.48 -21.74 -3.72
C ARG A 102 -4.01 -21.81 -3.62
N ARG A 103 -4.56 -22.37 -2.55
CA ARG A 103 -6.01 -22.44 -2.30
C ARG A 103 -6.67 -21.06 -2.25
N VAL A 104 -5.96 -20.00 -1.84
CA VAL A 104 -6.49 -18.63 -1.79
C VAL A 104 -6.72 -18.03 -3.19
N GLN A 105 -6.08 -18.59 -4.22
CA GLN A 105 -6.31 -18.19 -5.61
C GLN A 105 -7.64 -18.78 -6.14
N TYR A 106 -8.06 -19.92 -5.59
CA TYR A 106 -9.26 -20.66 -6.03
C TYR A 106 -10.01 -21.23 -4.83
N ILE A 107 -10.78 -20.36 -4.16
CA ILE A 107 -11.63 -20.75 -3.04
C ILE A 107 -12.98 -21.24 -3.60
N ASN A 108 -13.20 -22.55 -3.54
CA ASN A 108 -14.47 -23.16 -3.98
C ASN A 108 -15.51 -23.12 -2.84
N THR A 109 -16.17 -21.97 -2.66
CA THR A 109 -17.27 -21.80 -1.70
C THR A 109 -18.25 -20.74 -2.20
N TYR A 110 -19.55 -20.98 -1.99
CA TYR A 110 -20.59 -19.97 -2.20
C TYR A 110 -20.78 -19.05 -0.99
N ASN A 111 -20.17 -19.40 0.15
CA ASN A 111 -20.23 -18.62 1.37
C ASN A 111 -19.04 -17.65 1.43
N ILE A 112 -19.33 -16.36 1.24
CA ILE A 112 -18.31 -15.29 1.26
C ILE A 112 -17.60 -15.18 2.62
N CYS A 113 -18.31 -15.41 3.74
CA CYS A 113 -17.70 -15.37 5.07
C CYS A 113 -16.63 -16.45 5.21
N LYS A 114 -16.90 -17.68 4.74
CA LYS A 114 -15.90 -18.75 4.71
C LYS A 114 -14.71 -18.41 3.82
N ALA A 115 -14.94 -17.76 2.67
CA ALA A 115 -13.85 -17.32 1.80
C ALA A 115 -12.96 -16.28 2.50
N VAL A 116 -13.57 -15.33 3.21
CA VAL A 116 -12.87 -14.33 4.02
C VAL A 116 -12.08 -14.97 5.15
N GLU A 117 -12.65 -15.95 5.87
CA GLU A 117 -11.96 -16.69 6.92
C GLU A 117 -10.73 -17.43 6.39
N ILE A 118 -10.87 -18.17 5.28
CA ILE A 118 -9.75 -18.89 4.64
C ILE A 118 -8.64 -17.93 4.23
N ALA A 119 -8.98 -16.82 3.59
CA ALA A 119 -8.00 -15.81 3.17
C ALA A 119 -7.32 -15.16 4.38
N THR A 120 -8.08 -14.83 5.44
CA THR A 120 -7.54 -14.24 6.67
C THR A 120 -6.58 -15.22 7.36
N ALA A 121 -6.97 -16.48 7.51
CA ALA A 121 -6.13 -17.51 8.11
C ALA A 121 -4.82 -17.68 7.33
N ALA A 122 -4.86 -17.68 6.00
CA ALA A 122 -3.67 -17.75 5.18
C ALA A 122 -2.75 -16.52 5.35
N CYS A 123 -3.30 -15.31 5.57
CA CYS A 123 -2.49 -14.12 5.87
C CYS A 123 -1.76 -14.26 7.22
N VAL A 124 -2.45 -14.78 8.24
CA VAL A 124 -1.85 -15.06 9.56
C VAL A 124 -0.74 -16.11 9.44
N LEU A 125 -0.99 -17.20 8.71
CA LEU A 125 0.00 -18.25 8.48
C LEU A 125 1.19 -17.75 7.67
N HIS A 126 0.97 -16.89 6.66
CA HIS A 126 2.05 -16.22 5.92
C HIS A 126 2.96 -15.42 6.86
N ASN A 127 2.38 -14.57 7.72
CA ASN A 127 3.15 -13.81 8.70
C ASN A 127 3.92 -14.73 9.66
N PHE A 128 3.28 -15.79 10.16
CA PHE A 128 3.93 -16.78 11.01
C PHE A 128 5.17 -17.38 10.33
N CYS A 129 5.07 -17.78 9.06
CA CYS A 129 6.20 -18.35 8.33
C CYS A 129 7.36 -17.34 8.20
N ILE A 130 7.07 -16.08 7.84
CA ILE A 130 8.10 -15.03 7.74
C ILE A 130 8.80 -14.81 9.08
N LEU A 131 8.05 -14.69 10.17
CA LEU A 131 8.60 -14.50 11.52
C LEU A 131 9.48 -15.68 11.96
N HIS A 132 9.19 -16.88 11.48
CA HIS A 132 9.97 -18.09 11.72
C HIS A 132 11.06 -18.35 10.66
N LYS A 133 11.37 -17.36 9.80
CA LYS A 133 12.39 -17.45 8.73
C LYS A 133 12.12 -18.55 7.70
N ASP A 134 10.86 -18.99 7.59
CA ASP A 134 10.38 -19.89 6.55
C ASP A 134 9.89 -19.03 5.37
N THR A 135 10.84 -18.56 4.57
CA THR A 135 10.58 -17.68 3.43
C THR A 135 10.23 -18.47 2.19
N TRP A 136 9.19 -18.04 1.48
CA TRP A 136 8.83 -18.58 0.18
C TRP A 136 9.45 -17.76 -0.96
N SER A 137 10.53 -18.26 -1.57
CA SER A 137 11.12 -17.67 -2.77
C SER A 137 10.36 -18.16 -4.00
N ASN A 138 9.60 -17.27 -4.64
CA ASN A 138 9.00 -17.54 -5.94
C ASN A 138 9.72 -16.69 -6.98
N ASP A 139 10.67 -17.30 -7.70
CA ASP A 139 11.40 -16.69 -8.83
C ASP A 139 10.50 -16.43 -10.08
N PHE A 140 9.18 -16.29 -9.91
CA PHE A 140 8.22 -16.42 -11.03
C PHE A 140 7.11 -15.36 -11.13
N PHE A 141 7.16 -14.22 -10.42
CA PHE A 141 6.15 -13.17 -10.64
C PHE A 141 6.73 -12.00 -11.45
N GLY A 142 6.47 -12.06 -12.76
CA GLY A 142 6.64 -10.92 -13.68
C GLY A 142 5.80 -9.73 -13.23
N ILE A 143 6.48 -8.59 -13.08
CA ILE A 143 5.94 -7.33 -12.59
C ILE A 143 4.98 -6.76 -13.65
N HIS A 144 3.67 -6.83 -13.40
CA HIS A 144 2.68 -6.03 -14.12
C HIS A 144 2.30 -4.83 -13.26
N LEU A 145 2.98 -3.70 -13.50
CA LEU A 145 2.62 -2.39 -12.94
C LEU A 145 1.47 -1.80 -13.77
N ASP A 146 0.23 -2.07 -13.37
CA ASP A 146 -0.92 -1.36 -13.95
C ASP A 146 -1.04 0.04 -13.33
N ARG A 147 -0.81 1.06 -14.16
CA ARG A 147 -0.99 2.47 -13.80
C ARG A 147 -2.43 2.87 -14.08
N ASN A 148 -3.22 3.09 -13.02
CA ASN A 148 -4.46 3.84 -13.13
C ASN A 148 -4.32 5.24 -12.52
N ILE A 149 -4.46 6.25 -13.39
CA ILE A 149 -4.40 7.67 -13.07
C ILE A 149 -5.84 8.18 -13.02
N ASN A 150 -6.36 8.40 -11.82
CA ASN A 150 -7.59 9.18 -11.61
C ASN A 150 -7.27 10.49 -10.89
N GLN A 151 -7.80 11.58 -11.42
CA GLN A 151 -7.57 12.94 -10.96
C GLN A 151 -8.84 13.49 -10.33
N ALA A 152 -8.76 14.10 -9.14
CA ALA A 152 -9.78 15.03 -8.65
C ALA A 152 -9.29 15.90 -7.48
N GLU A 153 -9.61 17.20 -7.63
CA GLU A 153 -10.14 18.25 -6.74
C GLU A 153 -9.51 18.58 -5.37
N GLU A 154 -9.52 19.89 -5.08
CA GLU A 154 -8.70 20.56 -4.05
C GLU A 154 -9.49 20.95 -2.79
N ASP A 155 -9.10 20.35 -1.66
CA ASP A 155 -9.52 20.70 -0.29
C ASP A 155 -8.30 21.12 0.56
N ARG A 156 -8.48 21.89 1.64
CA ARG A 156 -7.38 22.35 2.52
C ARG A 156 -6.42 21.23 2.99
N GLY A 157 -6.92 20.02 3.21
CA GLY A 157 -6.11 18.85 3.57
C GLY A 157 -5.12 18.41 2.47
N ILE A 158 -5.41 18.70 1.20
CA ILE A 158 -4.51 18.38 0.07
C ILE A 158 -3.25 19.22 0.09
N ILE A 159 -3.34 20.47 0.58
CA ILE A 159 -2.20 21.39 0.62
C ILE A 159 -1.15 20.87 1.60
N GLU A 160 -1.58 20.47 2.80
CA GLU A 160 -0.69 19.88 3.80
C GLU A 160 -0.10 18.55 3.31
N ALA A 161 -0.90 17.70 2.69
CA ALA A 161 -0.42 16.46 2.11
C ALA A 161 0.63 16.68 0.99
N LYS A 162 0.39 17.66 0.10
CA LYS A 162 1.35 18.09 -0.93
C LYS A 162 2.65 18.59 -0.28
N ARG A 163 2.57 19.40 0.80
CA ARG A 163 3.74 19.89 1.54
C ARG A 163 4.55 18.75 2.15
N LYS A 164 3.89 17.81 2.83
CA LYS A 164 4.55 16.62 3.41
C LYS A 164 5.26 15.80 2.32
N ARG A 165 4.58 15.51 1.21
CA ARG A 165 5.19 14.79 0.08
C ARG A 165 6.38 15.54 -0.50
N ASN A 166 6.28 16.86 -0.68
CA ASN A 166 7.39 17.68 -1.17
C ASN A 166 8.59 17.62 -0.22
N ARG A 167 8.38 17.73 1.10
CA ARG A 167 9.45 17.58 2.09
C ARG A 167 10.13 16.21 1.99
N ILE A 168 9.37 15.12 1.88
CA ILE A 168 9.92 13.77 1.69
C ILE A 168 10.72 13.69 0.39
N SER A 169 10.18 14.23 -0.71
CA SER A 169 10.84 14.28 -2.03
C SER A 169 12.17 15.04 -1.97
N ASP A 170 12.21 16.15 -1.24
CA ASP A 170 13.42 16.94 -1.01
C ASP A 170 14.46 16.14 -0.23
N THR A 171 14.08 15.55 0.90
CA THR A 171 14.98 14.73 1.73
C THR A 171 15.56 13.56 0.93
N LEU A 172 14.72 12.79 0.23
CA LEU A 172 15.18 11.66 -0.60
C LEU A 172 16.19 12.11 -1.66
N PHE A 173 15.92 13.25 -2.31
CA PHE A 173 16.79 13.78 -3.34
C PHE A 173 18.13 14.24 -2.77
N LEU A 174 18.14 14.98 -1.65
CA LEU A 174 19.38 15.42 -0.99
C LEU A 174 20.23 14.23 -0.54
N CYS A 175 19.62 13.23 0.10
CA CYS A 175 20.31 12.00 0.52
C CYS A 175 20.92 11.22 -0.66
N ARG A 176 20.34 11.30 -1.87
CA ARG A 176 20.88 10.61 -3.05
C ARG A 176 22.13 11.29 -3.62
N TYR A 177 22.22 12.61 -3.49
CA TYR A 177 23.24 13.44 -4.14
C TYR A 177 24.27 14.03 -3.16
N ASN A 178 24.22 13.70 -1.86
CA ASN A 178 25.13 14.22 -0.82
C ASN A 178 25.29 15.74 -0.87
N ILE A 179 24.19 16.45 -1.11
CA ILE A 179 24.16 17.91 -1.05
C ILE A 179 23.78 18.25 0.39
N GLU A 180 24.78 18.29 1.28
CA GLU A 180 24.66 18.93 2.61
C GLU A 180 24.85 20.43 2.50
#